data_AF-A0A5F9ZHL7-F1
#
_entry.id   AF-A0A5F9ZHL7-F1
#
_cell.length_a   1.000
_cell.length_b   1.000
_cell.length_c   1.000
_cell.angle_alpha   90.00
_cell.angle_beta   90.00
_cell.angle_gamma   90.00
#
_symmetry.space_group_name_H-M   'P 1'
#
loop_
_entity.id
_entity.type
_entity.pdbx_description
1 polymer ?
#
loop_
_entity_poly.entity_id
_entity_poly.type
_entity_poly.pdbx_seq_one_letter_code
_entity_poly.pdbx_strand_id
1 'polypeptide(L)'
;MAVLAALLRSGARSRSPLLRRLVQEIRYVERSYVSKPTLKEVVIVSATRTPIGSFLGSLSLLPATKLGSIAIQGAIEKAGIPKEEVKEAYMGNVLQGGEGQAPTRM
;
A
#
# COMPACT_ATOMS: atom_id res chain seq x y z
N MET A 1 -19.78 -26.34 -23.38
CA MET A 1 -19.12 -25.01 -23.46
C MET A 1 -19.32 -24.28 -24.78
N ALA A 2 -19.40 -24.95 -25.94
CA ALA A 2 -19.63 -24.29 -27.24
C ALA A 2 -21.04 -23.68 -27.42
N VAL A 3 -22.09 -24.30 -26.86
CA VAL A 3 -23.50 -23.83 -27.00
C VAL A 3 -23.74 -22.49 -26.28
N LEU A 4 -23.05 -22.25 -25.15
CA LEU A 4 -23.21 -21.02 -24.35
C LEU A 4 -22.51 -19.83 -25.00
N ALA A 5 -21.36 -20.05 -25.64
CA ALA A 5 -20.64 -19.03 -26.41
C ALA A 5 -21.42 -18.57 -27.65
N ALA A 6 -22.20 -19.47 -28.27
CA ALA A 6 -23.07 -19.14 -29.40
C ALA A 6 -24.23 -18.22 -29.02
N LEU A 7 -24.80 -18.39 -27.81
CA LEU A 7 -25.87 -17.54 -27.28
C LEU A 7 -25.40 -16.11 -26.95
N LEU A 8 -24.13 -15.93 -26.59
CA LEU A 8 -23.53 -14.62 -26.34
C LEU A 8 -23.19 -13.85 -27.63
N ARG A 9 -22.93 -14.55 -28.74
CA ARG A 9 -22.65 -13.92 -30.05
C ARG A 9 -23.92 -13.58 -30.85
N SER A 10 -25.03 -14.27 -30.60
CA SER A 10 -26.25 -14.13 -31.41
C SER A 10 -27.11 -12.91 -31.10
N GLY A 11 -26.72 -12.04 -30.16
CA GLY A 11 -27.51 -10.84 -29.84
C GLY A 11 -28.96 -11.15 -29.44
N ALA A 12 -29.23 -12.38 -28.98
CA ALA A 12 -30.57 -12.81 -28.61
C ALA A 12 -31.05 -12.02 -27.39
N ARG A 13 -31.95 -11.05 -27.62
CA ARG A 13 -32.67 -10.32 -26.57
C ARG A 13 -33.61 -11.27 -25.83
N SER A 14 -33.08 -12.01 -24.86
CA SER A 14 -33.93 -12.70 -23.89
C SER A 14 -34.59 -11.68 -22.95
N ARG A 15 -35.92 -11.83 -22.78
CA ARG A 15 -36.76 -11.01 -21.90
C ARG A 15 -36.72 -11.48 -20.44
N SER A 16 -36.05 -12.60 -20.13
CA SER A 16 -36.01 -13.09 -18.75
C SER A 16 -34.96 -12.34 -17.92
N PRO A 17 -35.35 -11.76 -16.76
CA PRO A 17 -34.46 -10.96 -15.93
C PRO A 17 -33.31 -11.79 -15.33
N LEU A 18 -33.53 -13.09 -15.11
CA LEU A 18 -32.53 -14.02 -14.59
C LEU A 18 -31.37 -14.25 -15.57
N LEU A 19 -31.65 -14.35 -16.87
CA LEU A 19 -30.60 -14.54 -17.89
C LEU A 19 -29.76 -13.27 -18.06
N ARG A 20 -30.38 -12.09 -17.94
CA ARG A 20 -29.64 -10.82 -17.95
C ARG A 20 -28.69 -10.71 -16.76
N ARG A 21 -29.16 -11.09 -15.57
CA ARG A 21 -28.34 -11.09 -14.35
C ARG A 21 -27.17 -12.07 -14.47
N LEU A 22 -27.42 -13.28 -14.98
CA LEU A 22 -26.36 -14.27 -15.22
C LEU A 22 -25.32 -13.78 -16.24
N VAL A 23 -25.75 -13.18 -17.35
CA VAL A 23 -24.84 -12.61 -18.36
C VAL A 23 -24.05 -11.39 -17.82
N GLN A 24 -24.61 -10.66 -16.85
CA GLN A 24 -23.96 -9.54 -16.19
C GLN A 24 -22.92 -10.01 -15.16
N GLU A 25 -23.22 -11.05 -14.39
CA GLU A 25 -22.28 -11.71 -13.47
C GLU A 25 -21.11 -12.34 -14.25
N ILE A 26 -21.39 -13.06 -15.34
CA ILE A 26 -20.34 -13.63 -16.20
C ILE A 26 -19.43 -12.53 -16.75
N ARG A 27 -20.01 -11.41 -17.23
CA ARG A 27 -19.22 -10.25 -17.68
C ARG A 27 -18.42 -9.59 -16.56
N TYR A 28 -18.94 -9.55 -15.33
CA TYR A 28 -18.22 -8.98 -14.18
C TYR A 28 -17.00 -9.85 -13.81
N VAL A 29 -17.18 -11.16 -13.80
CA VAL A 29 -16.11 -12.13 -13.55
C VAL A 29 -15.05 -12.09 -14.67
N GLU A 30 -15.46 -12.02 -15.93
CA GLU A 30 -14.52 -11.92 -17.07
C GLU A 30 -13.75 -10.58 -17.10
N ARG A 31 -14.38 -9.46 -16.67
CA ARG A 31 -13.77 -8.13 -16.73
C ARG A 31 -12.59 -7.94 -15.76
N SER A 32 -12.47 -8.81 -14.76
CA SER A 32 -11.44 -8.70 -13.74
C SER A 32 -10.06 -9.23 -14.16
N TYR A 33 -9.95 -9.91 -15.31
CA TYR A 33 -8.69 -10.59 -15.71
C TYR A 33 -8.02 -10.06 -16.99
N VAL A 34 -8.63 -9.11 -17.72
CA VAL A 34 -8.16 -8.77 -19.08
C VAL A 34 -7.18 -7.59 -19.13
N SER A 35 -7.19 -6.67 -18.15
CA SER A 35 -6.30 -5.51 -18.16
C SER A 35 -5.51 -5.39 -16.86
N LYS A 36 -4.18 -5.45 -16.95
CA LYS A 36 -3.30 -5.07 -15.83
C LYS A 36 -3.66 -3.65 -15.39
N PRO A 37 -3.75 -3.39 -14.07
CA PRO A 37 -3.97 -2.04 -13.57
C PRO A 37 -2.82 -1.13 -14.02
N THR A 38 -3.13 0.10 -14.42
CA THR A 38 -2.11 1.12 -14.66
C THR A 38 -1.68 1.70 -13.32
N LEU A 39 -0.48 1.33 -12.87
CA LEU A 39 0.07 1.80 -11.60
C LEU A 39 0.93 3.05 -11.82
N LYS A 40 1.00 3.91 -10.82
CA LYS A 40 2.00 5.00 -10.81
C LYS A 40 3.39 4.41 -10.57
N GLU A 41 4.38 4.93 -11.28
CA GLU A 41 5.78 4.62 -10.99
C GLU A 41 6.17 5.18 -9.62
N VAL A 42 6.91 4.39 -8.84
CA VAL A 42 7.35 4.74 -7.49
C VAL A 42 8.87 4.74 -7.46
N VAL A 43 9.45 5.81 -6.93
CA VAL A 43 10.90 6.01 -6.84
C VAL A 43 11.35 6.25 -5.40
N ILE A 44 12.58 5.84 -5.08
CA ILE A 44 13.21 6.13 -3.79
C ILE A 44 14.12 7.35 -3.98
N VAL A 45 13.75 8.47 -3.36
CA VAL A 45 14.48 9.74 -3.49
C VAL A 45 15.65 9.82 -2.50
N SER A 46 15.48 9.30 -1.28
CA SER A 46 16.53 9.27 -0.28
C SER A 46 16.41 8.04 0.62
N ALA A 47 17.53 7.68 1.25
CA ALA A 47 17.61 6.63 2.26
C ALA A 47 18.65 7.02 3.31
N THR A 48 18.23 7.03 4.57
CA THR A 48 19.07 7.43 5.71
C THR A 48 18.74 6.54 6.90
N ARG A 49 19.71 6.33 7.80
CA ARG A 49 19.54 5.50 9.00
C ARG A 49 20.36 6.03 10.16
N THR A 50 19.97 5.65 11.37
CA THR A 50 20.83 5.78 12.54
C THR A 50 21.97 4.73 12.48
N PRO A 51 23.06 4.92 13.24
CA PRO A 51 23.93 3.82 13.62
C PRO A 51 23.14 2.73 14.35
N ILE A 52 23.61 1.49 14.29
CA ILE A 52 23.03 0.38 15.05
C ILE A 52 23.77 0.30 16.38
N GLY A 53 23.05 0.43 17.49
CA GLY A 53 23.58 0.27 18.83
C GLY A 53 23.50 -1.18 19.30
N SER A 54 24.51 -1.65 20.03
CA SER A 54 24.43 -2.92 20.76
C SER A 54 23.42 -2.84 21.91
N PHE A 55 22.94 -4.01 22.36
CA PHE A 55 22.04 -4.10 23.52
C PHE A 55 22.67 -3.44 24.76
N LEU A 56 21.92 -2.54 25.40
CA LEU A 56 22.39 -1.70 26.52
C LEU A 56 23.65 -0.86 26.19
N GLY A 57 23.88 -0.57 24.91
CA GLY A 57 25.05 0.17 24.42
C GLY A 57 24.79 1.67 24.22
N SER A 58 25.47 2.25 23.23
CA SER A 58 25.56 3.70 22.99
C SER A 58 24.22 4.43 22.73
N LEU A 59 23.20 3.72 22.24
CA LEU A 59 21.89 4.29 21.93
C LEU A 59 20.81 3.90 22.94
N SER A 60 21.17 3.19 24.02
CA SER A 60 20.23 2.64 25.00
C SER A 60 19.39 3.68 25.75
N LEU A 61 19.88 4.91 25.86
CA LEU A 61 19.17 6.02 26.50
C LEU A 61 18.11 6.67 25.60
N LEU A 62 18.07 6.32 24.31
CA LEU A 62 17.13 6.89 23.35
C LEU A 62 15.97 5.92 23.09
N PRO A 63 14.71 6.37 23.25
CA PRO A 63 13.56 5.55 22.89
C PRO A 63 13.49 5.33 21.36
N ALA A 64 12.83 4.26 20.94
CA ALA A 64 12.69 3.91 19.53
C ALA A 64 12.05 5.03 18.69
N THR A 65 11.05 5.72 19.25
CA THR A 65 10.40 6.89 18.62
C THR A 65 11.40 7.99 18.29
N LYS A 66 12.31 8.31 19.21
CA LYS A 66 13.35 9.34 19.01
C LYS A 66 14.35 8.94 17.93
N LEU A 67 14.77 7.68 17.90
CA LEU A 67 15.64 7.16 16.84
C LEU A 67 14.94 7.21 15.46
N GLY A 68 13.64 6.88 15.43
CA GLY A 68 12.78 7.04 14.26
C GLY A 68 12.72 8.49 13.78
N SER A 69 12.49 9.46 14.67
CA SER A 69 12.47 10.88 14.29
C SER A 69 13.79 11.35 13.68
N ILE A 70 14.94 10.90 14.23
CA ILE A 70 16.27 11.25 13.69
C ILE A 70 16.45 10.68 12.28
N ALA A 71 16.07 9.43 12.05
CA ALA A 71 16.16 8.81 10.72
C ALA A 71 15.25 9.51 9.69
N ILE A 72 14.00 9.81 10.07
CA ILE A 72 13.03 10.51 9.22
C ILE A 72 13.53 11.92 8.88
N GLN A 73 14.03 12.66 9.87
CA GLN A 73 14.59 13.99 9.64
C GLN A 73 15.76 13.94 8.66
N GLY A 74 16.71 13.02 8.86
CA GLY A 74 17.83 12.85 7.94
C GLY A 74 17.42 12.37 6.54
N ALA A 75 16.31 11.66 6.39
CA ALA A 75 15.78 11.26 5.08
C ALA A 75 15.16 12.46 4.33
N ILE A 76 14.38 13.29 5.02
CA ILE A 76 13.77 14.49 4.43
C ILE A 76 14.83 15.52 4.03
N GLU A 77 15.80 15.79 4.92
CA GLU A 77 16.91 16.71 4.64
C GLU A 77 17.73 16.26 3.43
N LYS A 78 18.03 14.96 3.34
CA LYS A 78 18.80 14.40 2.22
C LYS A 78 18.02 14.32 0.91
N ALA A 79 16.70 14.23 0.98
CA ALA A 79 15.82 14.38 -0.19
C ALA A 79 15.73 15.83 -0.67
N GLY A 80 16.05 16.82 0.18
CA GLY A 80 16.00 18.24 -0.17
C GLY A 80 14.59 18.78 -0.37
N ILE A 81 13.59 18.21 0.31
CA ILE A 81 12.19 18.61 0.19
C ILE A 81 11.68 19.32 1.47
N PRO A 82 10.67 20.20 1.38
CA PRO A 82 9.95 20.71 2.54
C PRO A 82 9.28 19.57 3.32
N LYS A 83 9.22 19.67 4.66
CA LYS A 83 8.60 18.63 5.51
C LYS A 83 7.10 18.47 5.21
N GLU A 84 6.46 19.55 4.79
CA GLU A 84 5.04 19.64 4.43
C GLU A 84 4.71 18.85 3.15
N GLU A 85 5.73 18.45 2.37
CA GLU A 85 5.54 17.58 1.22
C GLU A 85 5.35 16.10 1.59
N VAL A 86 5.74 15.70 2.80
CA VAL A 86 5.48 14.34 3.28
C VAL A 86 4.02 14.22 3.71
N LYS A 87 3.22 13.47 2.93
CA LYS A 87 1.77 13.37 3.14
C LYS A 87 1.38 12.29 4.15
N GLU A 88 2.18 11.23 4.26
CA GLU A 88 1.89 10.09 5.11
C GLU A 88 3.20 9.39 5.52
N ALA A 89 3.19 8.72 6.68
CA ALA A 89 4.34 8.02 7.22
C ALA A 89 3.92 6.66 7.78
N TYR A 90 4.64 5.62 7.37
CA TYR A 90 4.55 4.28 7.93
C TYR A 90 5.89 3.88 8.53
N MET A 91 5.85 3.41 9.77
CA MET A 91 7.03 2.94 10.50
C MET A 91 6.78 1.55 11.04
N GLY A 92 7.69 0.63 10.74
CA GLY A 92 7.67 -0.71 11.32
C GLY A 92 8.22 -0.69 12.74
N ASN A 93 7.45 -1.21 13.70
CA ASN A 93 7.94 -1.44 15.05
C ASN A 93 7.30 -2.71 15.65
N VAL A 94 8.12 -3.63 16.15
CA VAL A 94 7.71 -4.97 16.60
C VAL A 94 7.32 -4.99 18.08
N LEU A 95 8.09 -4.31 18.95
CA LEU A 95 7.93 -4.39 20.41
C LEU A 95 7.49 -3.03 20.98
N GLN A 96 6.23 -2.66 20.75
CA GLN A 96 5.70 -1.33 21.06
C GLN A 96 5.32 -1.12 22.55
N GLY A 97 5.56 -2.11 23.41
CA GLY A 97 5.18 -2.06 24.82
C GLY A 97 5.90 -0.94 25.57
N GLY A 98 5.14 -0.02 26.17
CA GLY A 98 5.71 1.08 26.97
C GLY A 98 6.18 2.30 26.17
N GLU A 99 6.02 2.32 24.85
CA GLU A 99 6.41 3.45 24.00
C GLU A 99 5.38 4.59 23.94
N GLY A 100 4.20 4.36 24.52
CA GLY A 100 3.08 5.29 24.50
C GLY A 100 2.11 5.07 23.33
N GLN A 101 1.19 6.02 23.14
CA GLN A 101 0.18 5.97 22.08
C GLN A 101 0.77 6.30 20.70
N ALA A 102 0.41 5.50 19.69
CA ALA A 102 0.76 5.72 18.29
C ALA A 102 2.26 6.07 18.09
N PRO A 103 3.18 5.10 18.25
CA PRO A 103 4.63 5.35 18.21
C PRO A 103 5.11 6.13 16.98
N THR A 104 4.48 5.96 15.81
CA THR A 104 4.82 6.70 14.58
C THR A 104 4.46 8.20 14.63
N ARG A 105 3.55 8.61 15.53
CA ARG A 105 3.05 9.98 15.65
C ARG A 105 3.81 10.83 16.68
N MET A 106 4.51 10.19 17.61
CA MET A 106 5.30 10.82 18.67
C MET A 106 6.67 11.28 18.18
#